data_AF-Q89LD9-F1
#
_entry.id   AF-Q89LD9-F1
#
_cell.length_a   1.000
_cell.length_b   1.000
_cell.length_c   1.000
_cell.angle_alpha   90.00
_cell.angle_beta   90.00
_cell.angle_gamma   90.00
#
_symmetry.space_group_name_H-M   'P 1'
#
loop_
_entity.id
_entity.type
_entity.pdbx_description
1 polymer ?
#
loop_
_entity_poly.entity_id
_entity_poly.type
_entity_poly.pdbx_seq_one_letter_code
_entity_poly.pdbx_strand_id
1 'polypeptide(L)'
;MFDLECTMSKTTSKTIAILAPGAMGSAVARRLSENGARVLTSLKGRSEATQKRAADAGMIGADDEAIAEADIILSIVPPGEAVALAERLAALIVRRAKKPVVVDCNAVNVDTVLRIEEIIGSAQAPFVDAGIIGFPPQPGGKSPAFYMSGEHAGDVAVLKELGLDMRIVEGPVGAASALKMSYAGIVKGLAGIGSAMVIAATKAGAADALRDELALSQPAVLARLEVALPDMIPKAYRWVAEMREISGFLGADHPASQIYEGFARWFEHLAEDAKGEAVDAGLMKAFAASIAQKKA
;
A
#
# COMPACT_ATOMS: atom_id res chain seq x y z
N MET A 1 56.10 -4.85 -6.97
CA MET A 1 55.20 -4.92 -8.13
C MET A 1 54.48 -6.25 -8.01
N PHE A 2 53.32 -6.42 -7.39
CA PHE A 2 52.17 -5.55 -7.06
C PHE A 2 51.65 -5.97 -5.68
N ASP A 3 51.33 -5.01 -4.80
CA ASP A 3 50.45 -5.23 -3.66
C ASP A 3 49.00 -5.22 -4.17
N LEU A 4 48.32 -6.36 -4.03
CA LEU A 4 46.87 -6.45 -4.16
C LEU A 4 46.26 -6.12 -2.77
N GLU A 5 46.17 -4.83 -2.46
CA GLU A 5 45.19 -4.37 -1.48
C GLU A 5 43.80 -4.52 -2.10
N CYS A 6 43.12 -5.61 -1.75
CA CYS A 6 41.69 -5.74 -1.90
C CYS A 6 41.04 -4.69 -1.00
N THR A 7 40.78 -3.50 -1.56
CA THR A 7 39.86 -2.53 -0.98
C THR A 7 38.47 -3.15 -0.93
N MET A 8 38.20 -3.90 0.14
CA MET A 8 36.84 -4.08 0.62
C MET A 8 36.34 -2.68 0.99
N SER A 9 35.64 -2.04 0.06
CA SER A 9 34.78 -0.91 0.34
C SER A 9 33.87 -1.34 1.50
N LYS A 10 34.14 -0.84 2.71
CA LYS A 10 33.15 -0.78 3.78
C LYS A 10 32.03 0.12 3.27
N THR A 11 31.10 -0.42 2.49
CA THR A 11 29.79 0.20 2.34
C THR A 11 29.18 0.21 3.73
N THR A 12 29.13 1.38 4.34
CA THR A 12 28.42 1.59 5.60
C THR A 12 26.97 1.19 5.35
N SER A 13 26.56 0.04 5.90
CA SER A 13 25.19 -0.46 5.82
C SER A 13 24.23 0.63 6.29
N LYS A 14 23.29 1.05 5.43
CA LYS A 14 22.27 2.04 5.77
C LYS A 14 21.38 1.48 6.87
N THR A 15 21.13 2.28 7.91
CA THR A 15 20.18 1.91 8.95
C THR A 15 18.80 2.45 8.60
N ILE A 16 17.83 1.56 8.44
CA ILE A 16 16.45 1.90 8.06
C ILE A 16 15.52 1.43 9.17
N ALA A 17 14.62 2.28 9.65
CA ALA A 17 13.58 1.85 10.58
C ALA A 17 12.26 1.60 9.84
N ILE A 18 11.60 0.48 10.16
CA ILE A 18 10.21 0.18 9.75
C ILE A 18 9.45 -0.21 11.01
N LEU A 19 8.45 0.59 11.38
CA LEU A 19 7.92 0.56 12.75
C LEU A 19 6.85 -0.51 12.98
N ALA A 20 6.24 -1.03 11.92
CA ALA A 20 5.23 -2.08 12.02
C ALA A 20 5.56 -3.27 11.09
N PRO A 21 5.89 -4.45 11.67
CA PRO A 21 6.10 -5.67 10.90
C PRO A 21 4.76 -6.35 10.55
N GLY A 22 3.88 -5.60 9.87
CA GLY A 22 2.70 -6.14 9.19
C GLY A 22 3.07 -6.83 7.88
N ALA A 23 2.10 -7.28 7.08
CA ALA A 23 2.37 -8.02 5.85
C ALA A 23 3.26 -7.25 4.85
N MET A 24 2.99 -5.97 4.62
CA MET A 24 3.81 -5.11 3.76
C MET A 24 5.15 -4.76 4.44
N GLY A 25 5.11 -4.23 5.67
CA GLY A 25 6.31 -3.80 6.40
C GLY A 25 7.36 -4.90 6.57
N SER A 26 6.95 -6.13 6.92
CA SER A 26 7.90 -7.26 7.05
C SER A 26 8.46 -7.71 5.70
N ALA A 27 7.67 -7.67 4.62
CA ALA A 27 8.14 -8.06 3.30
C ALA A 27 9.14 -7.04 2.72
N VAL A 28 8.88 -5.75 2.93
CA VAL A 28 9.79 -4.66 2.58
C VAL A 28 11.07 -4.74 3.42
N ALA A 29 10.95 -4.97 4.73
CA ALA A 29 12.10 -5.17 5.60
C ALA A 29 13.00 -6.32 5.14
N ARG A 30 12.41 -7.49 4.83
CA ARG A 30 13.17 -8.64 4.31
C ARG A 30 13.95 -8.27 3.06
N ARG A 31 13.31 -7.61 2.09
CA ARG A 31 13.96 -7.16 0.87
C ARG A 31 15.18 -6.27 1.17
N LEU A 32 15.02 -5.28 2.04
CA LEU A 32 16.09 -4.37 2.41
C LEU A 32 17.22 -5.09 3.15
N SER A 33 16.89 -5.98 4.10
CA SER A 33 17.86 -6.76 4.86
C SER A 33 18.66 -7.72 3.96
N GLU A 34 18.00 -8.41 3.03
CA GLU A 34 18.63 -9.30 2.04
C GLU A 34 19.59 -8.55 1.11
N ASN A 35 19.40 -7.24 0.92
CA ASN A 35 20.25 -6.38 0.11
C ASN A 35 21.22 -5.52 0.96
N GLY A 36 21.45 -5.90 2.22
CA GLY A 36 22.54 -5.35 3.04
C GLY A 36 22.19 -4.14 3.91
N ALA A 37 20.91 -3.77 4.03
CA ALA A 37 20.47 -2.76 5.00
C ALA A 37 20.37 -3.33 6.43
N ARG A 38 20.64 -2.50 7.43
CA ARG A 38 20.31 -2.79 8.82
C ARG A 38 18.89 -2.29 9.10
N VAL A 39 17.93 -3.21 9.19
CA VAL A 39 16.51 -2.83 9.39
C VAL A 39 16.10 -2.92 10.86
N LEU A 40 15.69 -1.78 11.45
CA LEU A 40 15.20 -1.67 12.83
C LEU A 40 13.67 -1.71 12.88
N THR A 41 13.11 -2.21 13.99
CA THR A 41 11.66 -2.18 14.26
C THR A 41 11.37 -2.06 15.75
N SER A 42 10.22 -1.49 16.10
CA SER A 42 9.71 -1.54 17.47
C SER A 42 8.96 -2.85 17.71
N LEU A 43 9.36 -3.60 18.74
CA LEU A 43 8.71 -4.86 19.15
C LEU A 43 7.98 -4.75 20.50
N LYS A 44 8.10 -3.62 21.19
CA LYS A 44 7.49 -3.41 22.51
C LYS A 44 5.97 -3.58 22.43
N GLY A 45 5.42 -4.47 23.25
CA GLY A 45 3.97 -4.74 23.31
C GLY A 45 3.41 -5.49 22.10
N ARG A 46 4.24 -6.01 21.19
CA ARG A 46 3.78 -6.78 20.02
C ARG A 46 3.63 -8.26 20.35
N SER A 47 2.65 -8.92 19.71
CA SER A 47 2.39 -10.36 19.87
C SER A 47 3.55 -11.24 19.39
N GLU A 48 3.64 -12.47 19.88
CA GLU A 48 4.66 -13.45 19.45
C GLU A 48 4.66 -13.66 17.94
N ALA A 49 3.47 -13.76 17.32
CA ALA A 49 3.34 -13.88 15.87
C ALA A 49 3.94 -12.68 15.11
N THR A 50 3.88 -11.48 15.70
CA THR A 50 4.44 -10.26 15.13
C THR A 50 5.96 -10.23 15.30
N GLN A 51 6.46 -10.62 16.47
CA GLN A 51 7.90 -10.72 16.75
C GLN A 51 8.57 -11.76 15.85
N LYS A 52 7.94 -12.93 15.68
CA LYS A 52 8.42 -13.98 14.77
C LYS A 52 8.49 -13.47 13.34
N ARG A 53 7.44 -12.77 12.86
CA ARG A 53 7.42 -12.21 11.50
C ARG A 53 8.55 -11.19 11.28
N ALA A 54 8.84 -10.36 12.27
CA ALA A 54 9.95 -9.42 12.23
C ALA A 54 11.31 -10.14 12.14
N ALA A 55 11.52 -11.16 12.99
CA ALA A 55 12.74 -11.97 12.97
C ALA A 55 12.92 -12.72 11.64
N ASP A 56 11.86 -13.36 11.14
CA ASP A 56 11.86 -14.04 9.83
C ASP A 56 12.14 -13.05 8.67
N ALA A 57 11.88 -11.76 8.86
CA ALA A 57 12.16 -10.70 7.91
C ALA A 57 13.55 -10.06 8.09
N GLY A 58 14.37 -10.57 9.01
CA GLY A 58 15.71 -10.01 9.28
C GLY A 58 15.65 -8.61 9.93
N MET A 59 14.57 -8.29 10.63
CA MET A 59 14.44 -7.04 11.38
C MET A 59 15.05 -7.18 12.77
N ILE A 60 15.61 -6.09 13.28
CA ILE A 60 16.23 -6.00 14.59
C ILE A 60 15.32 -5.20 15.50
N GLY A 61 14.90 -5.79 16.63
CA GLY A 61 14.17 -5.06 17.66
C GLY A 61 15.00 -3.91 18.23
N ALA A 62 14.42 -2.72 18.29
CA ALA A 62 15.07 -1.50 18.76
C ALA A 62 14.13 -0.67 19.63
N ASP A 63 14.71 0.14 20.52
CA ASP A 63 13.97 1.16 21.27
C ASP A 63 13.70 2.40 20.40
N ASP A 64 12.90 3.32 20.95
CA ASP A 64 12.49 4.53 20.25
C ASP A 64 13.68 5.45 19.96
N GLU A 65 14.69 5.42 20.84
CA GLU A 65 15.92 6.17 20.69
C GLU A 65 16.71 5.71 19.46
N ALA A 66 16.96 4.41 19.32
CA ALA A 66 17.66 3.84 18.18
C ALA A 66 16.86 3.97 16.87
N ILE A 67 15.53 3.91 16.92
CA ILE A 67 14.67 4.16 15.76
C ILE A 67 14.86 5.60 15.26
N ALA A 68 14.90 6.58 16.16
CA ALA A 68 15.07 7.99 15.81
C ALA A 68 16.48 8.33 15.29
N GLU A 69 17.46 7.44 15.46
CA GLU A 69 18.84 7.56 14.95
C GLU A 69 19.05 6.89 13.58
N ALA A 70 18.02 6.24 13.02
CA ALA A 70 18.09 5.66 11.69
C ALA A 70 18.43 6.72 10.62
N ASP A 71 18.98 6.29 9.48
CA ASP A 71 19.20 7.20 8.35
C ASP A 71 17.87 7.52 7.64
N ILE A 72 16.99 6.52 7.54
CA ILE A 72 15.68 6.60 6.89
C ILE A 72 14.65 5.90 7.78
N ILE A 73 13.47 6.49 7.92
CA ILE A 73 12.32 5.88 8.59
C ILE A 73 11.21 5.68 7.55
N LEU A 74 10.81 4.43 7.31
CA LEU A 74 9.66 4.09 6.45
C LEU A 74 8.43 3.86 7.34
N SER A 75 7.47 4.77 7.25
CA SER A 75 6.17 4.67 7.91
C SER A 75 5.24 3.80 7.06
N ILE A 76 5.04 2.54 7.49
CA ILE A 76 4.18 1.53 6.82
C ILE A 76 3.23 0.95 7.87
N VAL A 77 2.10 1.61 8.10
CA VAL A 77 1.07 1.29 9.09
C VAL A 77 -0.34 1.38 8.47
N PRO A 78 -1.39 0.90 9.17
CA PRO A 78 -2.76 1.22 8.78
C PRO A 78 -2.99 2.75 8.71
N PRO A 79 -3.79 3.27 7.75
CA PRO A 79 -4.00 4.71 7.58
C PRO A 79 -4.42 5.45 8.86
N GLY A 80 -5.28 4.83 9.68
CA GLY A 80 -5.74 5.41 10.95
C GLY A 80 -4.65 5.57 12.03
N GLU A 81 -3.48 4.96 11.85
CA GLU A 81 -2.34 5.08 12.77
C GLU A 81 -1.27 6.07 12.28
N ALA A 82 -1.37 6.55 11.04
CA ALA A 82 -0.31 7.31 10.36
C ALA A 82 0.04 8.64 11.07
N VAL A 83 -0.97 9.45 11.40
CA VAL A 83 -0.79 10.75 12.06
C VAL A 83 -0.21 10.58 13.46
N ALA A 84 -0.77 9.67 14.27
CA ALA A 84 -0.27 9.41 15.62
C ALA A 84 1.19 8.90 15.60
N LEU A 85 1.55 8.12 14.58
CA LEU A 85 2.93 7.70 14.39
C LEU A 85 3.85 8.88 14.06
N ALA A 86 3.41 9.79 13.18
CA ALA A 86 4.16 10.98 12.82
C ALA A 86 4.40 11.89 14.04
N GLU A 87 3.39 12.11 14.88
CA GLU A 87 3.51 12.90 16.12
C GLU A 87 4.55 12.27 17.07
N ARG A 88 4.51 10.95 17.24
CA ARG A 88 5.47 10.22 18.07
C ARG A 88 6.88 10.31 17.51
N LEU A 89 7.05 10.16 16.20
CA LEU A 89 8.34 10.29 15.52
C LEU A 89 8.90 11.72 15.67
N ALA A 90 8.09 12.74 15.43
CA ALA A 90 8.49 14.15 15.55
C ALA A 90 9.02 14.45 16.97
N ALA A 91 8.35 13.97 18.01
CA ALA A 91 8.76 14.15 19.41
C ALA A 91 10.12 13.52 19.74
N LEU A 92 10.49 12.44 19.04
CA LEU A 92 11.78 11.76 19.20
C LEU A 92 12.88 12.42 18.34
N ILE A 93 12.54 12.77 17.10
CA ILE A 93 13.45 13.32 16.09
C ILE A 93 13.89 14.74 16.45
N VAL A 94 13.02 15.56 17.04
CA VAL A 94 13.33 16.97 17.36
C VAL A 94 14.60 17.11 18.21
N ARG A 95 14.88 16.12 19.07
CA ARG A 95 16.04 16.09 19.98
C ARG A 95 17.35 15.64 19.31
N ARG A 96 17.30 15.17 18.06
CA ARG A 96 18.44 14.59 17.35
C ARG A 96 19.23 15.66 16.60
N ALA A 97 20.56 15.55 16.66
CA ALA A 97 21.47 16.41 15.89
C ALA A 97 21.42 16.10 14.39
N LYS A 98 21.42 14.81 14.04
CA LYS A 98 21.18 14.34 12.66
C LYS A 98 19.73 13.88 12.55
N LYS A 99 19.00 14.41 11.57
CA LYS A 99 17.60 14.08 11.32
C LYS A 99 17.50 12.93 10.33
N PRO A 100 16.67 11.89 10.59
CA PRO A 100 16.35 10.89 9.58
C PRO A 100 15.51 11.52 8.45
N VAL A 101 15.58 10.95 7.25
CA VAL A 101 14.54 11.19 6.25
C VAL A 101 13.33 10.33 6.61
N VAL A 102 12.17 10.95 6.83
CA VAL A 102 10.92 10.24 7.10
C VAL A 102 10.15 10.09 5.79
N VAL A 103 9.84 8.85 5.44
CA VAL A 103 9.06 8.51 4.24
C VAL A 103 7.71 7.98 4.71
N ASP A 104 6.62 8.70 4.40
CA ASP A 104 5.28 8.19 4.64
C ASP A 104 4.83 7.31 3.48
N CYS A 105 4.72 6.00 3.74
CA CYS A 105 4.29 5.01 2.75
C CYS A 105 2.85 4.55 2.99
N ASN A 106 2.06 5.30 3.77
CA ASN A 106 0.75 4.86 4.21
C ASN A 106 -0.30 5.09 3.12
N ALA A 107 -1.38 4.32 3.18
CA ALA A 107 -2.49 4.44 2.24
C ALA A 107 -3.45 5.60 2.61
N VAL A 108 -2.91 6.78 2.89
CA VAL A 108 -3.64 7.99 3.33
C VAL A 108 -3.91 8.97 2.19
N ASN A 109 -4.93 9.83 2.31
CA ASN A 109 -5.21 10.89 1.34
C ASN A 109 -4.21 12.07 1.39
N VAL A 110 -4.34 12.98 0.42
CA VAL A 110 -3.44 14.14 0.26
C VAL A 110 -3.46 15.06 1.48
N ASP A 111 -4.63 15.41 2.00
CA ASP A 111 -4.73 16.26 3.19
C ASP A 111 -4.04 15.63 4.41
N THR A 112 -4.13 14.31 4.54
CA THR A 112 -3.50 13.57 5.63
C THR A 112 -1.98 13.53 5.48
N VAL A 113 -1.44 13.29 4.28
CA VAL A 113 0.02 13.29 4.10
C VAL A 113 0.62 14.68 4.26
N LEU A 114 -0.08 15.75 3.86
CA LEU A 114 0.33 17.13 4.10
C LEU A 114 0.34 17.47 5.60
N ARG A 115 -0.64 16.99 6.36
CA ARG A 115 -0.62 17.11 7.83
C ARG A 115 0.58 16.37 8.44
N ILE A 116 0.90 15.18 7.93
CA ILE A 116 2.06 14.40 8.39
C ILE A 116 3.36 15.14 8.05
N GLU A 117 3.48 15.71 6.85
CA GLU A 117 4.60 16.57 6.45
C GLU A 117 4.79 17.72 7.43
N GLU A 118 3.73 18.46 7.78
CA GLU A 118 3.79 19.57 8.74
C GLU A 118 4.31 19.10 10.11
N ILE A 119 3.79 17.97 10.61
CA ILE A 119 4.20 17.39 11.90
C ILE A 119 5.69 17.02 11.88
N ILE A 120 6.16 16.33 10.84
CA ILE A 120 7.56 15.93 10.71
C ILE A 120 8.47 17.15 10.49
N GLY A 121 8.03 18.10 9.66
CA GLY A 121 8.73 19.35 9.38
C GLY A 121 8.93 20.20 10.63
N SER A 122 7.99 20.17 11.59
CA SER A 122 8.15 20.84 12.89
C SER A 122 9.33 20.29 13.72
N ALA A 123 9.74 19.05 13.47
CA ALA A 123 10.94 18.43 14.06
C ALA A 123 12.22 18.67 13.23
N GLN A 124 12.10 19.45 12.14
CA GLN A 124 13.13 19.78 11.16
C GLN A 124 13.67 18.56 10.40
N ALA A 125 12.87 17.50 10.28
CA ALA A 125 13.26 16.31 9.53
C ALA A 125 12.86 16.42 8.05
N PRO A 126 13.72 15.98 7.12
CA PRO A 126 13.33 15.80 5.72
C PRO A 126 12.14 14.84 5.59
N PHE A 127 11.19 15.17 4.71
CA PHE A 127 9.98 14.38 4.50
C PHE A 127 9.79 13.99 3.03
N VAL A 128 9.29 12.78 2.80
CA VAL A 128 8.96 12.23 1.48
C VAL A 128 7.59 11.57 1.54
N ASP A 129 6.70 11.94 0.60
CA ASP A 129 5.42 11.23 0.38
C ASP A 129 5.65 10.04 -0.55
N ALA A 130 5.18 8.85 -0.14
CA ALA A 130 5.32 7.61 -0.87
C ALA A 130 4.00 6.83 -1.06
N GLY A 131 3.71 6.47 -2.31
CA GLY A 131 2.61 5.59 -2.67
C GLY A 131 3.09 4.21 -3.09
N ILE A 132 2.69 3.16 -2.34
CA ILE A 132 2.99 1.76 -2.72
C ILE A 132 1.90 1.21 -3.65
N ILE A 133 2.28 0.76 -4.84
CA ILE A 133 1.41 0.05 -5.78
C ILE A 133 1.96 -1.36 -6.05
N GLY A 134 1.21 -2.36 -5.58
CA GLY A 134 1.50 -3.77 -5.79
C GLY A 134 1.32 -4.60 -4.52
N PHE A 135 1.59 -5.89 -4.64
CA PHE A 135 1.58 -6.81 -3.51
C PHE A 135 2.88 -6.71 -2.70
N PRO A 136 2.88 -7.14 -1.42
CA PRO A 136 4.11 -7.25 -0.64
C PRO A 136 5.20 -8.04 -1.40
N PRO A 137 6.45 -7.55 -1.40
CA PRO A 137 7.55 -8.22 -2.10
C PRO A 137 7.67 -9.68 -1.67
N GLN A 138 7.84 -10.58 -2.63
CA GLN A 138 8.15 -11.99 -2.37
C GLN A 138 9.66 -12.24 -2.48
N PRO A 139 10.22 -13.23 -1.78
CA PRO A 139 11.61 -13.66 -1.97
C PRO A 139 11.88 -13.98 -3.45
N GLY A 140 12.94 -13.40 -4.02
CA GLY A 140 13.28 -13.53 -5.44
C GLY A 140 12.29 -12.90 -6.44
N GLY A 141 11.17 -12.35 -5.96
CA GLY A 141 10.14 -11.72 -6.79
C GLY A 141 10.40 -10.24 -7.09
N LYS A 142 9.50 -9.61 -7.83
CA LYS A 142 9.53 -8.15 -8.05
C LYS A 142 9.12 -7.40 -6.78
N SER A 143 9.71 -6.22 -6.58
CA SER A 143 9.24 -5.27 -5.57
C SER A 143 7.94 -4.60 -6.06
N PRO A 144 7.00 -4.21 -5.20
CA PRO A 144 5.95 -3.27 -5.61
C PRO A 144 6.58 -1.94 -6.02
N ALA A 145 5.87 -1.18 -6.84
CA ALA A 145 6.32 0.16 -7.21
C ALA A 145 6.14 1.11 -6.02
N PHE A 146 7.21 1.77 -5.61
CA PHE A 146 7.21 2.86 -4.64
C PHE A 146 7.30 4.17 -5.42
N TYR A 147 6.17 4.86 -5.56
CA TYR A 147 6.16 6.21 -6.10
C TYR A 147 6.53 7.18 -4.99
N MET A 148 7.49 8.07 -5.21
CA MET A 148 7.99 9.04 -4.23
C MET A 148 7.79 10.46 -4.76
N SER A 149 7.41 11.40 -3.90
CA SER A 149 7.28 12.83 -4.27
C SER A 149 7.72 13.75 -3.13
N GLY A 150 7.95 15.03 -3.45
CA GLY A 150 8.51 16.02 -2.53
C GLY A 150 10.00 16.29 -2.78
N GLU A 151 10.49 17.39 -2.19
CA GLU A 151 11.85 17.91 -2.39
C GLU A 151 12.93 16.86 -2.07
N HIS A 152 12.71 16.05 -1.04
CA HIS A 152 13.66 15.05 -0.55
C HIS A 152 13.51 13.67 -1.19
N ALA A 153 12.67 13.50 -2.23
CA ALA A 153 12.46 12.20 -2.87
C ALA A 153 13.76 11.58 -3.43
N GLY A 154 14.70 12.43 -3.87
CA GLY A 154 16.03 12.02 -4.33
C GLY A 154 16.95 11.54 -3.21
N ASP A 155 16.79 12.02 -1.98
CA ASP A 155 17.68 11.72 -0.84
C ASP A 155 17.60 10.25 -0.39
N VAL A 156 16.51 9.57 -0.76
CA VAL A 156 16.25 8.17 -0.45
C VAL A 156 16.52 7.22 -1.62
N ALA A 157 17.21 7.67 -2.68
CA ALA A 157 17.55 6.85 -3.86
C ALA A 157 18.28 5.54 -3.53
N VAL A 158 18.98 5.48 -2.39
CA VAL A 158 19.63 4.25 -1.89
C VAL A 158 18.65 3.09 -1.68
N LEU A 159 17.36 3.36 -1.42
CA LEU A 159 16.36 2.29 -1.30
C LEU A 159 16.19 1.50 -2.61
N LYS A 160 16.50 2.11 -3.76
CA LYS A 160 16.53 1.43 -5.07
C LYS A 160 17.68 0.43 -5.15
N GLU A 161 18.86 0.83 -4.68
CA GLU A 161 20.05 -0.04 -4.58
C GLU A 161 19.82 -1.19 -3.61
N LEU A 162 18.98 -0.97 -2.59
CA LEU A 162 18.55 -1.97 -1.61
C LEU A 162 17.35 -2.82 -2.09
N GLY A 163 17.03 -2.78 -3.39
CA GLY A 163 16.10 -3.72 -4.02
C GLY A 163 14.63 -3.29 -4.06
N LEU A 164 14.31 -2.03 -3.76
CA LEU A 164 12.97 -1.46 -4.01
C LEU A 164 12.83 -0.92 -5.44
N ASP A 165 11.64 -1.03 -6.03
CA ASP A 165 11.31 -0.39 -7.31
C ASP A 165 10.85 1.04 -7.04
N MET A 166 11.80 1.95 -6.88
CA MET A 166 11.53 3.37 -6.65
C MET A 166 11.31 4.13 -7.94
N ARG A 167 10.28 4.98 -7.94
CA ARG A 167 9.90 5.86 -9.05
C ARG A 167 9.60 7.25 -8.50
N ILE A 168 10.30 8.28 -8.99
CA ILE A 168 10.03 9.65 -8.57
C ILE A 168 8.87 10.20 -9.40
N VAL A 169 7.91 10.82 -8.73
CA VAL A 169 6.85 11.63 -9.33
C VAL A 169 7.29 13.08 -9.21
N GLU A 170 7.48 13.73 -10.36
CA GLU A 170 7.77 15.16 -10.39
C GLU A 170 6.58 15.95 -9.83
N GLY A 171 6.71 16.43 -8.61
CA GLY A 171 5.65 17.12 -7.89
C GLY A 171 5.94 17.31 -6.40
N PRO A 172 5.14 18.15 -5.72
CA PRO A 172 5.26 18.35 -4.29
C PRO A 172 4.82 17.09 -3.52
N VAL A 173 5.03 17.13 -2.20
CA VAL A 173 4.40 16.19 -1.27
C VAL A 173 2.89 16.14 -1.53
N GLY A 174 2.34 14.92 -1.57
CA GLY A 174 0.95 14.65 -1.95
C GLY A 174 0.80 14.10 -3.37
N ALA A 175 1.76 14.31 -4.27
CA ALA A 175 1.65 13.83 -5.65
C ALA A 175 1.69 12.30 -5.75
N ALA A 176 2.54 11.62 -4.95
CA ALA A 176 2.60 10.16 -4.92
C ALA A 176 1.33 9.57 -4.28
N SER A 177 0.84 10.18 -3.20
CA SER A 177 -0.44 9.84 -2.57
C SER A 177 -1.62 10.00 -3.54
N ALA A 178 -1.70 11.12 -4.28
CA ALA A 178 -2.73 11.37 -5.29
C ALA A 178 -2.70 10.34 -6.43
N LEU A 179 -1.51 9.96 -6.91
CA LEU A 179 -1.33 8.91 -7.91
C LEU A 179 -1.83 7.56 -7.38
N LYS A 180 -1.46 7.18 -6.16
CA LYS A 180 -1.93 5.94 -5.53
C LYS A 180 -3.45 5.95 -5.37
N MET A 181 -4.04 7.06 -4.94
CA MET A 181 -5.50 7.18 -4.76
C MET A 181 -6.23 7.05 -6.09
N SER A 182 -5.74 7.74 -7.12
CA SER A 182 -6.32 7.67 -8.47
C SER A 182 -6.24 6.26 -9.05
N TYR A 183 -5.08 5.61 -8.94
CA TYR A 183 -4.90 4.22 -9.39
C TYR A 183 -5.83 3.25 -8.64
N ALA A 184 -5.87 3.35 -7.30
CA ALA A 184 -6.74 2.51 -6.48
C ALA A 184 -8.22 2.76 -6.79
N GLY A 185 -8.60 4.01 -7.03
CA GLY A 185 -9.96 4.41 -7.38
C GLY A 185 -10.43 3.79 -8.69
N ILE A 186 -9.60 3.86 -9.72
CA ILE A 186 -9.90 3.21 -11.01
C ILE A 186 -10.02 1.69 -10.83
N VAL A 187 -9.01 1.06 -10.21
CA VAL A 187 -8.94 -0.40 -10.11
C VAL A 187 -10.07 -0.98 -9.28
N LYS A 188 -10.36 -0.38 -8.12
CA LYS A 188 -11.42 -0.85 -7.22
C LYS A 188 -12.79 -0.39 -7.68
N GLY A 189 -12.91 0.81 -8.27
CA GLY A 189 -14.15 1.29 -8.87
C GLY A 189 -14.63 0.39 -10.01
N LEU A 190 -13.73 -0.09 -10.87
CA LEU A 190 -14.08 -1.08 -11.91
C LEU A 190 -14.61 -2.39 -11.30
N ALA A 191 -14.01 -2.87 -10.20
CA ALA A 191 -14.51 -4.04 -9.48
C ALA A 191 -15.87 -3.77 -8.80
N GLY A 192 -16.08 -2.56 -8.26
CA GLY A 192 -17.33 -2.12 -7.65
C GLY A 192 -18.48 -2.05 -8.65
N ILE A 193 -18.29 -1.35 -9.78
CA ILE A 193 -19.30 -1.27 -10.85
C ILE A 193 -19.55 -2.66 -11.45
N GLY A 194 -18.48 -3.40 -11.73
CA GLY A 194 -18.56 -4.74 -12.29
C GLY A 194 -19.37 -5.69 -11.43
N SER A 195 -19.10 -5.73 -10.12
CA SER A 195 -19.83 -6.59 -9.18
C SER A 195 -21.30 -6.20 -9.08
N ALA A 196 -21.61 -4.92 -8.92
CA ALA A 196 -22.98 -4.43 -8.84
C ALA A 196 -23.79 -4.80 -10.09
N MET A 197 -23.23 -4.56 -11.28
CA MET A 197 -23.95 -4.80 -12.55
C MET A 197 -24.04 -6.29 -12.90
N VAL A 198 -23.02 -7.09 -12.60
CA VAL A 198 -23.08 -8.56 -12.78
C VAL A 198 -24.15 -9.17 -11.89
N ILE A 199 -24.25 -8.75 -10.62
CA ILE A 199 -25.29 -9.24 -9.71
C ILE A 199 -26.67 -8.82 -10.22
N ALA A 200 -26.83 -7.56 -10.63
CA ALA A 200 -28.11 -7.06 -11.16
C ALA A 200 -28.56 -7.83 -12.41
N ALA A 201 -27.67 -8.01 -13.40
CA ALA A 201 -27.96 -8.77 -14.61
C ALA A 201 -28.27 -10.24 -14.30
N THR A 202 -27.56 -10.85 -13.35
CA THR A 202 -27.78 -12.25 -12.95
C THR A 202 -29.14 -12.44 -12.30
N LYS A 203 -29.53 -11.56 -11.36
CA LYS A 203 -30.86 -11.57 -10.72
C LYS A 203 -32.00 -11.33 -11.72
N ALA A 204 -31.73 -10.59 -12.80
CA ALA A 204 -32.67 -10.35 -13.89
C ALA A 204 -32.68 -11.45 -14.98
N GLY A 205 -31.86 -12.50 -14.86
CA GLY A 205 -31.78 -13.59 -15.86
C GLY A 205 -30.97 -13.25 -17.12
N ALA A 206 -30.16 -12.19 -17.11
CA ALA A 206 -29.40 -11.69 -18.25
C ALA A 206 -27.88 -11.97 -18.15
N ALA A 207 -27.42 -12.81 -17.22
CA ALA A 207 -25.99 -13.07 -17.01
C ALA A 207 -25.27 -13.59 -18.27
N ASP A 208 -25.84 -14.60 -18.94
CA ASP A 208 -25.23 -15.18 -20.14
C ASP A 208 -25.16 -14.17 -21.29
N ALA A 209 -26.23 -13.41 -21.52
CA ALA A 209 -26.29 -12.37 -22.53
C ALA A 209 -25.28 -11.24 -22.23
N LEU A 210 -25.16 -10.81 -20.97
CA LEU A 210 -24.17 -9.82 -20.56
C LEU A 210 -22.73 -10.31 -20.80
N ARG A 211 -22.43 -11.56 -20.40
CA ARG A 211 -21.11 -12.16 -20.65
C ARG A 211 -20.79 -12.16 -22.14
N ASP A 212 -21.73 -12.63 -22.96
CA ASP A 212 -21.53 -12.81 -24.39
C ASP A 212 -21.37 -11.47 -25.11
N GLU A 213 -22.16 -10.47 -24.73
CA GLU A 213 -22.00 -9.10 -25.23
C GLU A 213 -20.65 -8.50 -24.82
N LEU A 214 -20.25 -8.61 -23.55
CA LEU A 214 -18.94 -8.14 -23.10
C LEU A 214 -17.79 -8.87 -23.79
N ALA A 215 -17.94 -10.17 -24.10
CA ALA A 215 -16.93 -10.92 -24.84
C ALA A 215 -16.76 -10.39 -26.26
N LEU A 216 -17.86 -9.99 -26.90
CA LEU A 216 -17.89 -9.45 -28.25
C LEU A 216 -17.36 -8.01 -28.31
N SER A 217 -17.88 -7.12 -27.47
CA SER A 217 -17.64 -5.67 -27.58
C SER A 217 -16.60 -5.12 -26.60
N GLN A 218 -16.38 -5.75 -25.44
CA GLN A 218 -15.51 -5.25 -24.36
C GLN A 218 -14.63 -6.36 -23.73
N PRO A 219 -13.86 -7.13 -24.52
CA PRO A 219 -13.17 -8.33 -24.03
C PRO A 219 -12.15 -8.05 -22.91
N ALA A 220 -11.54 -6.86 -22.89
CA ALA A 220 -10.63 -6.45 -21.83
C ALA A 220 -11.36 -6.25 -20.48
N VAL A 221 -12.58 -5.72 -20.51
CA VAL A 221 -13.42 -5.58 -19.30
C VAL A 221 -13.85 -6.96 -18.81
N LEU A 222 -14.29 -7.84 -19.71
CA LEU A 222 -14.69 -9.19 -19.34
C LEU A 222 -13.54 -9.97 -18.67
N ALA A 223 -12.36 -9.95 -19.28
CA ALA A 223 -11.16 -10.59 -18.71
C ALA A 223 -10.78 -9.99 -17.34
N ARG A 224 -11.01 -8.69 -17.14
CA ARG A 224 -10.79 -8.06 -15.84
C ARG A 224 -11.78 -8.54 -14.78
N LEU A 225 -13.07 -8.65 -15.13
CA LEU A 225 -14.11 -9.10 -14.21
C LEU A 225 -13.94 -10.56 -13.79
N GLU A 226 -13.54 -11.43 -14.72
CA GLU A 226 -13.23 -12.84 -14.44
C GLU A 226 -12.26 -13.00 -13.26
N VAL A 227 -11.23 -12.15 -13.20
CA VAL A 227 -10.23 -12.20 -12.14
C VAL A 227 -10.66 -11.37 -10.93
N ALA A 228 -11.12 -10.14 -11.14
CA ALA A 228 -11.33 -9.16 -10.08
C ALA A 228 -12.51 -9.52 -9.15
N LEU A 229 -13.58 -10.11 -9.68
CA LEU A 229 -14.77 -10.44 -8.90
C LEU A 229 -14.47 -11.47 -7.78
N PRO A 230 -13.93 -12.67 -8.06
CA PRO A 230 -13.63 -13.63 -7.01
C PRO A 230 -12.51 -13.17 -6.07
N ASP A 231 -11.48 -12.49 -6.59
CA ASP A 231 -10.35 -11.97 -5.81
C ASP A 231 -10.76 -10.87 -4.81
N MET A 232 -11.76 -10.05 -5.16
CA MET A 232 -12.27 -8.98 -4.30
C MET A 232 -13.00 -9.50 -3.05
N ILE A 233 -13.80 -10.57 -3.17
CA ILE A 233 -14.68 -11.06 -2.10
C ILE A 233 -13.99 -11.17 -0.72
N PRO A 234 -12.85 -11.88 -0.57
CA PRO A 234 -12.21 -12.05 0.75
C PRO A 234 -11.62 -10.76 1.33
N LYS A 235 -11.53 -9.67 0.55
CA LYS A 235 -10.92 -8.39 0.94
C LYS A 235 -11.87 -7.20 0.89
N ALA A 236 -13.15 -7.42 0.54
CA ALA A 236 -14.15 -6.37 0.44
C ALA A 236 -14.22 -5.49 1.69
N TYR A 237 -14.15 -6.10 2.89
CA TYR A 237 -14.17 -5.38 4.16
C TYR A 237 -13.02 -4.36 4.32
N ARG A 238 -11.82 -4.65 3.76
CA ARG A 238 -10.67 -3.73 3.82
C ARG A 238 -10.86 -2.56 2.89
N TRP A 239 -11.53 -2.77 1.76
CA TRP A 239 -11.75 -1.74 0.75
C TRP A 239 -12.74 -0.67 1.21
N VAL A 240 -13.57 -0.93 2.24
CA VAL A 240 -14.49 0.07 2.81
C VAL A 240 -13.74 1.33 3.26
N ALA A 241 -12.71 1.16 4.11
CA ALA A 241 -11.90 2.28 4.57
C ALA A 241 -11.14 2.94 3.41
N GLU A 242 -10.64 2.16 2.46
CA GLU A 242 -9.94 2.71 1.29
C GLU A 242 -10.86 3.52 0.37
N MET A 243 -12.13 3.13 0.21
CA MET A 243 -13.10 3.91 -0.57
C MET A 243 -13.43 5.23 0.11
N ARG A 244 -13.53 5.23 1.46
CA ARG A 244 -13.73 6.47 2.24
C ARG A 244 -12.52 7.41 2.14
N GLU A 245 -11.31 6.87 2.12
CA GLU A 245 -10.09 7.67 1.87
C GLU A 245 -10.09 8.31 0.46
N ILE A 246 -10.52 7.58 -0.57
CA ILE A 246 -10.64 8.11 -1.93
C ILE A 246 -11.77 9.15 -2.02
N SER A 247 -12.89 8.88 -1.34
CA SER A 247 -14.00 9.83 -1.20
C SER A 247 -13.54 11.14 -0.56
N GLY A 248 -12.74 11.06 0.52
CA GLY A 248 -12.12 12.22 1.17
C GLY A 248 -11.15 12.96 0.26
N PHE A 249 -10.28 12.24 -0.47
CA PHE A 249 -9.37 12.82 -1.46
C PHE A 249 -10.08 13.63 -2.55
N LEU A 250 -11.27 13.20 -2.97
CA LEU A 250 -12.07 13.92 -3.97
C LEU A 250 -12.75 15.17 -3.41
N GLY A 251 -12.87 15.28 -2.09
CA GLY A 251 -13.54 16.38 -1.39
C GLY A 251 -15.04 16.15 -1.20
N ALA A 252 -15.55 16.48 -0.01
CA ALA A 252 -16.91 16.15 0.43
C ALA A 252 -18.03 16.67 -0.48
N ASP A 253 -17.84 17.84 -1.09
CA ASP A 253 -18.83 18.47 -1.97
C ASP A 253 -18.71 18.03 -3.43
N HIS A 254 -17.67 17.27 -3.78
CA HIS A 254 -17.45 16.85 -5.17
C HIS A 254 -18.36 15.66 -5.53
N PRO A 255 -19.11 15.70 -6.66
CA PRO A 255 -20.03 14.61 -7.02
C PRO A 255 -19.36 13.23 -7.09
N ALA A 256 -18.10 13.16 -7.51
CA ALA A 256 -17.36 11.90 -7.55
C ALA A 256 -17.11 11.30 -6.15
N SER A 257 -17.07 12.12 -5.08
CA SER A 257 -16.95 11.63 -3.70
C SER A 257 -18.10 10.67 -3.34
N GLN A 258 -19.33 11.01 -3.77
CA GLN A 258 -20.52 10.19 -3.55
C GLN A 258 -20.45 8.83 -4.26
N ILE A 259 -19.77 8.74 -5.40
CA ILE A 259 -19.55 7.47 -6.11
C ILE A 259 -18.74 6.51 -5.22
N TYR A 260 -17.67 7.01 -4.60
CA TYR A 260 -16.81 6.21 -3.75
C TYR A 260 -17.43 5.92 -2.38
N GLU A 261 -18.24 6.81 -1.82
CA GLU A 261 -19.06 6.48 -0.65
C GLU A 261 -20.08 5.36 -0.99
N GLY A 262 -20.68 5.41 -2.18
CA GLY A 262 -21.49 4.33 -2.70
C GLY A 262 -20.74 2.99 -2.79
N PHE A 263 -19.49 3.01 -3.29
CA PHE A 263 -18.64 1.81 -3.28
C PHE A 263 -18.27 1.34 -1.88
N ALA A 264 -18.04 2.24 -0.93
CA ALA A 264 -17.77 1.86 0.47
C ALA A 264 -18.92 1.03 1.03
N ARG A 265 -20.16 1.53 0.88
CA ARG A 265 -21.39 0.83 1.30
C ARG A 265 -21.60 -0.47 0.54
N TRP A 266 -21.28 -0.48 -0.76
CA TRP A 266 -21.39 -1.68 -1.58
C TRP A 266 -20.42 -2.78 -1.15
N PHE A 267 -19.16 -2.44 -0.85
CA PHE A 267 -18.19 -3.41 -0.35
C PHE A 267 -18.48 -3.86 1.08
N GLU A 268 -19.10 -3.01 1.90
CA GLU A 268 -19.62 -3.39 3.22
C GLU A 268 -20.70 -4.47 3.08
N HIS A 269 -21.69 -4.25 2.21
CA HIS A 269 -22.72 -5.27 1.87
C HIS A 269 -22.09 -6.58 1.40
N LEU A 270 -21.16 -6.53 0.45
CA LEU A 270 -20.50 -7.75 -0.06
C LEU A 270 -19.68 -8.48 1.02
N ALA A 271 -19.08 -7.75 1.96
CA ALA A 271 -18.34 -8.33 3.07
C ALA A 271 -19.26 -9.01 4.08
N GLU A 272 -20.47 -8.49 4.28
CA GLU A 272 -21.51 -9.10 5.13
C GLU A 272 -22.13 -10.32 4.45
N ASP A 273 -22.51 -10.21 3.17
CA ASP A 273 -23.01 -11.32 2.35
C ASP A 273 -22.04 -12.50 2.39
N ALA A 274 -20.74 -12.27 2.16
CA ALA A 274 -19.72 -13.31 2.15
C ALA A 274 -19.52 -14.04 3.51
N LYS A 275 -19.95 -13.43 4.63
CA LYS A 275 -19.92 -14.06 5.96
C LYS A 275 -21.22 -14.83 6.26
N GLY A 276 -22.33 -14.46 5.61
CA GLY A 276 -23.62 -15.11 5.73
C GLY A 276 -23.79 -16.24 4.73
N GLU A 277 -24.92 -16.22 4.02
CA GLU A 277 -25.27 -17.23 3.00
C GLU A 277 -24.44 -17.09 1.71
N ALA A 278 -23.68 -16.00 1.55
CA ALA A 278 -22.84 -15.73 0.39
C ALA A 278 -23.60 -15.79 -0.94
N VAL A 279 -24.81 -15.22 -0.97
CA VAL A 279 -25.69 -15.24 -2.14
C VAL A 279 -25.06 -14.44 -3.27
N ASP A 280 -24.77 -13.15 -3.03
CA ASP A 280 -24.21 -12.26 -4.04
C ASP A 280 -22.77 -12.64 -4.40
N ALA A 281 -21.98 -13.06 -3.41
CA ALA A 281 -20.66 -13.63 -3.60
C ALA A 281 -20.69 -14.90 -4.49
N GLY A 282 -21.71 -15.75 -4.32
CA GLY A 282 -21.95 -16.93 -5.15
C GLY A 282 -22.24 -16.57 -6.60
N LEU A 283 -23.12 -15.60 -6.85
CA LEU A 283 -23.46 -15.13 -8.19
C LEU A 283 -22.22 -14.59 -8.93
N MET A 284 -21.39 -13.79 -8.26
CA MET A 284 -20.16 -13.26 -8.84
C MET A 284 -19.17 -14.36 -9.21
N LYS A 285 -18.99 -15.37 -8.34
CA LYS A 285 -18.11 -16.53 -8.62
C LYS A 285 -18.62 -17.35 -9.80
N ALA A 286 -19.94 -17.58 -9.86
CA ALA A 286 -20.56 -18.33 -10.96
C ALA A 286 -20.41 -17.59 -12.30
N PHE A 287 -20.66 -16.27 -12.33
CA PHE A 287 -20.43 -15.46 -13.51
C PHE A 287 -18.99 -15.54 -13.98
N ALA A 288 -18.02 -15.35 -13.07
CA ALA A 288 -16.60 -15.43 -13.39
C ALA A 288 -16.19 -16.81 -13.92
N ALA A 289 -16.68 -17.90 -13.31
CA ALA A 289 -16.43 -19.26 -13.76
C ALA A 289 -17.00 -19.53 -15.17
N SER A 290 -18.15 -18.95 -15.52
CA SER A 290 -18.74 -19.09 -16.85
C SER A 290 -17.90 -18.45 -17.97
N ILE A 291 -17.10 -17.42 -17.64
CA ILE A 291 -16.15 -16.79 -18.58
C ILE A 291 -15.02 -17.78 -18.90
N ALA A 292 -14.47 -18.43 -17.87
CA ALA A 292 -13.37 -19.38 -18.03
C ALA A 292 -13.77 -20.59 -18.87
N GLN A 293 -15.01 -21.09 -18.71
CA GLN A 293 -15.53 -22.24 -19.44
C GLN A 293 -15.66 -22.01 -20.95
N LYS A 294 -15.94 -20.78 -21.41
CA LYS A 294 -16.01 -20.45 -22.84
C LYS A 294 -14.64 -20.25 -23.52
N LYS A 295 -13.57 -20.15 -22.73
CA LYS A 295 -12.19 -20.08 -23.27
C LYS A 295 -11.59 -21.46 -23.55
N ALA A 296 -12.14 -22.51 -22.94
CA ALA A 296 -11.75 -23.90 -23.11
C ALA A 296 -12.47 -24.53 -24.32
#